data_AF-R9GYN3-F1
#
_entry.id   AF-R9GYN3-F1
#
_cell.length_a   1.000
_cell.length_b   1.000
_cell.length_c   1.000
_cell.angle_alpha   90.00
_cell.angle_beta   90.00
_cell.angle_gamma   90.00
#
_symmetry.space_group_name_H-M   'P 1'
#
loop_
_entity.id
_entity.type
_entity.pdbx_description
1 polymer ?
#
loop_
_entity_poly.entity_id
_entity_poly.type
_entity_poly.pdbx_seq_one_letter_code
_entity_poly.pdbx_strand_id
1 'polypeptide(L)'
;MSNIIPNKPNGFYLRNEFITWLREDQNYTAGSANSYASYVASANKTILINFFKDDSFFKVIKEVVNQSDKFGVEELIDRLIGIVTKEAPVAVVNKYKNGLIQYRNFLIETLSGEEIIDDVEPLKQFTKAIKESSTVFLKDLQFPNQLTYNKDSLKKIFIFRMVTQDRCYGKVYFLISFLKKLFYKDQISRKFFDDYIENQINNIQLHTNKGTIILNDIKELTIETDSSQKVSVTLILNDNSRSILYTKMGMGNEQLPMNTLALRFIAIDHIFPMKLILEEQEANLPLLKRITQTFRLFKGIKANERIKSKKIKAIGNQLLDTNVFNLNDVPQLKEEMNHINSFIELQLMDGAENLVKKAKFEKLEENKSLII
;
A
#
# COMPACT_ATOMS: atom_id res chain seq x y z
N MET A 1 -20.72 24.78 -25.27
CA MET A 1 -20.37 25.79 -24.24
C MET A 1 -20.81 25.24 -22.90
N SER A 2 -19.89 24.58 -22.19
CA SER A 2 -20.15 23.98 -20.88
C SER A 2 -20.00 25.05 -19.80
N ASN A 3 -21.07 25.29 -19.05
CA ASN A 3 -21.10 26.21 -17.92
C ASN A 3 -20.11 25.75 -16.84
N ILE A 4 -19.02 26.50 -16.71
CA ILE A 4 -18.08 26.41 -15.58
C ILE A 4 -18.79 27.04 -14.39
N ILE A 5 -19.29 26.20 -13.47
CA ILE A 5 -19.81 26.66 -12.17
C ILE A 5 -18.60 27.10 -11.33
N PRO A 6 -18.61 28.30 -10.71
CA PRO A 6 -17.47 28.80 -9.95
C PRO A 6 -17.17 27.93 -8.73
N ASN A 7 -15.89 27.68 -8.51
CA ASN A 7 -15.34 26.98 -7.34
C ASN A 7 -15.83 27.65 -6.03
N LYS A 8 -16.51 26.88 -5.17
CA LYS A 8 -16.74 27.28 -3.78
C LYS A 8 -15.41 27.28 -3.00
N PRO A 9 -15.15 28.27 -2.11
CA PRO A 9 -13.88 28.42 -1.39
C PRO A 9 -13.63 27.39 -0.26
N ASN A 10 -14.43 26.32 -0.18
CA ASN A 10 -14.31 25.25 0.83
C ASN A 10 -13.85 23.90 0.23
N GLY A 11 -13.37 23.89 -1.01
CA GLY A 11 -12.87 22.70 -1.68
C GLY A 11 -11.39 22.45 -1.40
N PHE A 12 -11.01 21.19 -1.22
CA PHE A 12 -9.62 20.76 -1.32
C PHE A 12 -9.38 20.04 -2.65
N TYR A 13 -8.11 19.86 -3.03
CA TYR A 13 -7.73 19.22 -4.28
C TYR A 13 -8.38 17.82 -4.41
N LEU A 14 -8.99 17.53 -5.56
CA LEU A 14 -9.69 16.26 -5.84
C LEU A 14 -10.77 15.85 -4.81
N ARG A 15 -11.41 16.83 -4.15
CA ARG A 15 -12.44 16.54 -3.13
C ARG A 15 -13.60 15.69 -3.65
N ASN A 16 -14.09 15.96 -4.86
CA ASN A 16 -15.26 15.26 -5.38
C ASN A 16 -14.89 13.82 -5.77
N GLU A 17 -13.75 13.66 -6.40
CA GLU A 17 -13.15 12.37 -6.78
C GLU A 17 -12.88 11.52 -5.53
N PHE A 18 -12.37 12.13 -4.46
CA PHE A 18 -12.19 11.47 -3.17
C PHE A 18 -13.52 10.97 -2.58
N ILE A 19 -14.57 11.78 -2.62
CA ILE A 19 -15.90 11.38 -2.14
C ILE A 19 -16.47 10.24 -2.99
N THR A 20 -16.32 10.32 -4.31
CA THR A 20 -16.74 9.26 -5.23
C THR A 20 -15.98 7.97 -4.93
N TRP A 21 -14.66 8.03 -4.80
CA TRP A 21 -13.81 6.89 -4.45
C TRP A 21 -14.22 6.24 -3.11
N LEU A 22 -14.49 7.03 -2.07
CA LEU A 22 -14.98 6.48 -0.80
C LEU A 22 -16.30 5.71 -0.96
N ARG A 23 -17.20 6.20 -1.80
CA ARG A 23 -18.53 5.59 -2.00
C ARG A 23 -18.47 4.35 -2.88
N GLU A 24 -17.78 4.46 -4.01
CA GLU A 24 -17.81 3.45 -5.08
C GLU A 24 -16.73 2.38 -4.90
N ASP A 25 -15.54 2.76 -4.43
CA ASP A 25 -14.41 1.83 -4.29
C ASP A 25 -14.25 1.31 -2.85
N GLN A 26 -14.64 2.10 -1.85
CA GLN A 26 -14.52 1.72 -0.44
C GLN A 26 -15.87 1.39 0.24
N ASN A 27 -17.00 1.45 -0.48
CA ASN A 27 -18.35 1.14 0.00
C ASN A 27 -18.82 1.98 1.22
N TYR A 28 -18.35 3.22 1.36
CA TYR A 28 -18.83 4.12 2.41
C TYR A 28 -20.20 4.69 2.05
N THR A 29 -21.04 4.92 3.08
CA THR A 29 -22.29 5.67 2.89
C THR A 29 -22.00 7.12 2.49
N ALA A 30 -22.97 7.77 1.83
CA ALA A 30 -22.83 9.18 1.43
C ALA A 30 -22.54 10.10 2.63
N GLY A 31 -23.16 9.86 3.79
CA GLY A 31 -22.91 10.62 5.01
C GLY A 31 -21.49 10.44 5.54
N SER A 32 -21.00 9.19 5.57
CA SER A 32 -19.63 8.90 5.99
C SER A 32 -18.61 9.51 5.03
N ALA A 33 -18.79 9.35 3.71
CA ALA A 33 -17.87 9.91 2.72
C ALA A 33 -17.72 11.44 2.83
N ASN A 34 -18.85 12.14 3.01
CA ASN A 34 -18.83 13.59 3.25
C ASN A 34 -18.16 13.97 4.58
N SER A 35 -18.32 13.14 5.62
CA SER A 35 -17.65 13.36 6.91
C SER A 35 -16.13 13.27 6.78
N TYR A 36 -15.60 12.24 6.11
CA TYR A 36 -14.17 12.10 5.86
C TYR A 36 -13.60 13.27 5.05
N ALA A 37 -14.29 13.70 3.99
CA ALA A 37 -13.90 14.90 3.24
C ALA A 37 -13.89 16.16 4.14
N SER A 38 -14.87 16.29 5.03
CA SER A 38 -14.96 17.43 5.95
C SER A 38 -13.84 17.40 6.99
N TYR A 39 -13.40 16.22 7.43
CA TYR A 39 -12.26 16.08 8.33
C TYR A 39 -10.95 16.54 7.69
N VAL A 40 -10.71 16.19 6.42
CA VAL A 40 -9.53 16.65 5.65
C VAL A 40 -9.52 18.17 5.52
N ALA A 41 -10.64 18.75 5.10
CA ALA A 41 -10.79 20.20 4.96
C ALA A 41 -10.59 20.93 6.31
N SER A 42 -11.14 20.36 7.39
CA SER A 42 -11.02 20.93 8.73
C SER A 42 -9.59 20.86 9.24
N ALA A 43 -8.89 19.73 9.07
CA ALA A 43 -7.49 19.57 9.46
C ALA A 43 -6.58 20.61 8.79
N ASN A 44 -6.82 20.91 7.50
CA ASN A 44 -6.16 22.04 6.82
C ASN A 44 -6.42 23.35 7.55
N LYS A 45 -7.69 23.69 7.73
CA LYS A 45 -8.13 25.01 8.19
C LYS A 45 -7.77 25.30 9.65
N THR A 46 -7.71 24.29 10.51
CA THR A 46 -7.52 24.50 11.95
C THR A 46 -6.09 24.29 12.42
N ILE A 47 -5.39 23.30 11.86
CA ILE A 47 -4.06 22.90 12.32
C ILE A 47 -3.02 23.25 11.27
N LEU A 48 -3.17 22.69 10.08
CA LEU A 48 -2.07 22.67 9.11
C LEU A 48 -1.82 24.07 8.54
N ILE A 49 -2.83 24.94 8.37
CA ILE A 49 -2.63 26.31 7.86
C ILE A 49 -1.59 27.12 8.64
N ASN A 50 -1.43 26.85 9.95
CA ASN A 50 -0.44 27.54 10.79
C ASN A 50 1.00 27.15 10.43
N PHE A 51 1.18 26.00 9.77
CA PHE A 51 2.47 25.49 9.34
C PHE A 51 2.78 25.88 7.88
N PHE A 52 1.76 26.19 7.08
CA PHE A 52 1.90 26.58 5.68
C PHE A 52 1.67 28.09 5.52
N LYS A 53 2.78 28.86 5.59
CA LYS A 53 2.86 30.34 5.52
C LYS A 53 2.05 30.91 4.34
N ASP A 54 0.78 31.26 4.59
CA ASP A 54 -0.23 31.84 3.67
C ASP A 54 -0.70 30.98 2.49
N ASP A 55 -0.15 29.78 2.31
CA ASP A 55 -0.56 28.82 1.30
C ASP A 55 -1.28 27.61 1.91
N SER A 56 -2.30 27.07 1.22
CA SER A 56 -2.89 25.80 1.65
C SER A 56 -2.00 24.63 1.26
N PHE A 57 -1.82 23.64 2.15
CA PHE A 57 -1.07 22.41 1.84
C PHE A 57 -1.65 21.66 0.62
N PHE A 58 -2.91 21.90 0.26
CA PHE A 58 -3.52 21.32 -0.94
C PHE A 58 -2.87 21.81 -2.24
N LYS A 59 -2.24 22.99 -2.25
CA LYS A 59 -1.40 23.43 -3.38
C LYS A 59 -0.18 22.52 -3.54
N VAL A 60 0.50 22.21 -2.44
CA VAL A 60 1.64 21.29 -2.42
C VAL A 60 1.21 19.89 -2.84
N ILE A 61 0.11 19.37 -2.31
CA ILE A 61 -0.43 18.06 -2.73
C ILE A 61 -0.74 18.02 -4.23
N LYS A 62 -1.31 19.08 -4.79
CA LYS A 62 -1.58 19.17 -6.23
C LYS A 62 -0.28 19.07 -7.05
N GLU A 63 0.78 19.74 -6.63
CA GLU A 63 2.07 19.70 -7.32
C GLU A 63 2.68 18.29 -7.28
N VAL A 64 2.70 17.66 -6.11
CA VAL A 64 3.23 16.29 -5.94
C VAL A 64 2.41 15.27 -6.73
N VAL A 65 1.07 15.40 -6.73
CA VAL A 65 0.19 14.52 -7.53
C VAL A 65 0.38 14.74 -9.03
N ASN A 66 0.54 16.00 -9.48
CA ASN A 66 0.77 16.30 -10.89
C ASN A 66 2.13 15.78 -11.41
N GLN A 67 3.08 15.54 -10.53
CA GLN A 67 4.36 14.89 -10.85
C GLN A 67 4.27 13.36 -10.83
N SER A 68 3.07 12.82 -10.60
CA SER A 68 2.80 11.39 -10.42
C SER A 68 3.64 10.75 -9.30
N ASP A 69 4.03 11.57 -8.32
CA ASP A 69 4.87 11.17 -7.20
C ASP A 69 4.03 10.51 -6.10
N LYS A 70 3.81 9.20 -6.24
CA LYS A 70 3.15 8.41 -5.19
C LYS A 70 3.89 8.47 -3.85
N PHE A 71 5.23 8.51 -3.87
CA PHE A 71 6.04 8.43 -2.66
C PHE A 71 6.03 9.74 -1.87
N GLY A 72 6.18 10.88 -2.53
CA GLY A 72 6.05 12.20 -1.93
C GLY A 72 4.64 12.48 -1.44
N VAL A 73 3.59 11.97 -2.11
CA VAL A 73 2.22 12.09 -1.58
C VAL A 73 2.07 11.34 -0.26
N GLU A 74 2.54 10.09 -0.21
CA GLU A 74 2.48 9.29 1.03
C GLU A 74 3.31 9.93 2.14
N GLU A 75 4.51 10.43 1.84
CA GLU A 75 5.36 11.12 2.82
C GLU A 75 4.72 12.37 3.37
N LEU A 76 4.25 13.22 2.47
CA LEU A 76 3.68 14.50 2.82
C LEU A 76 2.49 14.26 3.75
N ILE A 77 1.56 13.38 3.38
CA ILE A 77 0.40 13.13 4.22
C ILE A 77 0.75 12.42 5.53
N ASP A 78 1.71 11.49 5.57
CA ASP A 78 2.17 10.88 6.83
C ASP A 78 2.71 11.91 7.81
N ARG A 79 3.49 12.87 7.30
CA ARG A 79 4.00 13.98 8.10
C ARG A 79 2.86 14.89 8.59
N LEU A 80 1.88 15.20 7.73
CA LEU A 80 0.68 15.96 8.13
C LEU A 80 -0.12 15.23 9.22
N ILE A 81 -0.24 13.90 9.13
CA ILE A 81 -0.86 13.07 10.16
C ILE A 81 -0.09 13.19 11.47
N GLY A 82 1.25 13.19 11.43
CA GLY A 82 2.10 13.39 12.60
C GLY A 82 1.84 14.74 13.29
N ILE A 83 1.84 15.84 12.53
CA ILE A 83 1.54 17.18 13.02
C ILE A 83 0.14 17.21 13.65
N VAL A 84 -0.88 16.73 12.93
CA VAL A 84 -2.25 16.68 13.45
C VAL A 84 -2.35 15.83 14.72
N THR A 85 -1.63 14.72 14.80
CA THR A 85 -1.66 13.83 15.98
C THR A 85 -1.09 14.53 17.21
N LYS A 86 -0.09 15.41 17.03
CA LYS A 86 0.55 16.15 18.12
C LYS A 86 -0.22 17.41 18.52
N GLU A 87 -0.72 18.16 17.54
CA GLU A 87 -1.21 19.53 17.73
C GLU A 87 -2.74 19.60 17.85
N ALA A 88 -3.49 18.60 17.38
CA ALA A 88 -4.95 18.66 17.40
C ALA A 88 -5.53 18.32 18.80
N PRO A 89 -6.64 18.95 19.21
CA PRO A 89 -7.33 18.58 20.43
C PRO A 89 -7.78 17.13 20.43
N VAL A 90 -7.71 16.47 21.59
CA VAL A 90 -8.07 15.05 21.80
C VAL A 90 -9.47 14.72 21.24
N ALA A 91 -10.43 15.64 21.33
CA ALA A 91 -11.80 15.44 20.85
C ALA A 91 -11.93 15.28 19.32
N VAL A 92 -10.96 15.78 18.55
CA VAL A 92 -11.03 15.84 17.07
C VAL A 92 -9.83 15.19 16.38
N VAL A 93 -8.73 14.92 17.08
CA VAL A 93 -7.49 14.36 16.52
C VAL A 93 -7.73 13.10 15.70
N ASN A 94 -8.52 12.15 16.21
CA ASN A 94 -8.81 10.90 15.51
C ASN A 94 -9.62 11.12 14.23
N LYS A 95 -10.52 12.10 14.21
CA LYS A 95 -11.32 12.43 13.02
C LYS A 95 -10.41 12.98 11.92
N TYR A 96 -9.55 13.93 12.27
CA TYR A 96 -8.60 14.53 11.33
C TYR A 96 -7.59 13.52 10.82
N LYS A 97 -6.98 12.73 11.72
CA LYS A 97 -6.08 11.63 11.37
C LYS A 97 -6.74 10.65 10.39
N ASN A 98 -7.94 10.18 10.68
CA ASN A 98 -8.65 9.24 9.81
C ASN A 98 -9.03 9.87 8.46
N GLY A 99 -9.42 11.15 8.45
CA GLY A 99 -9.63 11.93 7.23
C GLY A 99 -8.39 11.92 6.32
N LEU A 100 -7.25 12.32 6.87
CA LEU A 100 -5.98 12.38 6.15
C LEU A 100 -5.51 10.99 5.69
N ILE A 101 -5.68 9.94 6.50
CA ILE A 101 -5.36 8.55 6.11
C ILE A 101 -6.17 8.12 4.87
N GLN A 102 -7.48 8.38 4.87
CA GLN A 102 -8.31 8.01 3.71
C GLN A 102 -7.94 8.83 2.48
N TYR A 103 -7.68 10.13 2.64
CA TYR A 103 -7.27 10.98 1.53
C TYR A 103 -5.92 10.54 0.94
N ARG A 104 -4.95 10.16 1.78
CA ARG A 104 -3.70 9.52 1.36
C ARG A 104 -3.95 8.26 0.55
N ASN A 105 -4.79 7.36 1.04
CA ASN A 105 -5.09 6.10 0.35
C ASN A 105 -5.72 6.36 -1.03
N PHE A 106 -6.66 7.29 -1.11
CA PHE A 106 -7.27 7.73 -2.37
C PHE A 106 -6.23 8.24 -3.37
N LEU A 107 -5.36 9.17 -2.94
CA LEU A 107 -4.34 9.74 -3.83
C LEU A 107 -3.36 8.66 -4.29
N ILE A 108 -2.88 7.81 -3.38
CA ILE A 108 -2.00 6.67 -3.69
C ILE A 108 -2.66 5.74 -4.71
N GLU A 109 -3.92 5.39 -4.52
CA GLU A 109 -4.65 4.48 -5.40
C GLU A 109 -4.91 5.09 -6.78
N THR A 110 -5.19 6.41 -6.81
CA THR A 110 -5.34 7.17 -8.05
C THR A 110 -4.02 7.27 -8.81
N LEU A 111 -2.91 7.55 -8.10
CA LEU A 111 -1.56 7.62 -8.65
C LEU A 111 -1.01 6.25 -9.07
N SER A 112 -1.45 5.16 -8.43
CA SER A 112 -1.10 3.78 -8.83
C SER A 112 -1.70 3.38 -10.20
N GLY A 113 -2.45 4.27 -10.85
CA GLY A 113 -2.83 4.16 -12.26
C GLY A 113 -1.72 4.56 -13.24
N GLU A 114 -0.70 5.26 -12.76
CA GLU A 114 0.54 5.58 -13.48
C GLU A 114 1.70 4.82 -12.83
N GLU A 115 2.72 4.56 -13.64
CA GLU A 115 3.71 3.50 -13.47
C GLU A 115 4.40 3.51 -12.10
N ILE A 116 4.50 2.33 -11.48
CA ILE A 116 5.64 2.07 -10.59
C ILE A 116 6.84 2.05 -11.54
N ILE A 117 7.64 3.11 -11.51
CA ILE A 117 8.90 3.19 -12.22
C ILE A 117 9.78 2.06 -11.68
N ASP A 118 9.97 1.01 -12.50
CA ASP A 118 10.86 -0.15 -12.23
C ASP A 118 12.35 0.22 -12.37
N ASP A 119 12.68 1.51 -12.42
CA ASP A 119 14.05 2.00 -12.60
C ASP A 119 14.52 2.77 -11.35
N VAL A 120 15.66 2.35 -10.80
CA VAL A 120 16.23 2.88 -9.56
C VAL A 120 16.90 4.24 -9.79
N GLU A 121 17.24 4.58 -11.03
CA GLU A 121 17.84 5.89 -11.34
C GLU A 121 16.89 7.08 -11.19
N PRO A 122 15.64 7.00 -11.69
CA PRO A 122 14.62 7.98 -11.36
C PRO A 122 14.50 8.19 -9.86
N LEU A 123 14.57 7.15 -9.01
CA LEU A 123 14.52 7.28 -7.55
C LEU A 123 15.70 8.06 -6.95
N LYS A 124 16.93 7.88 -7.46
CA LYS A 124 18.10 8.65 -6.99
C LYS A 124 18.07 10.11 -7.46
N GLN A 125 17.73 10.34 -8.73
CA GLN A 125 17.53 11.68 -9.25
C GLN A 125 16.34 12.38 -8.61
N PHE A 126 15.32 11.64 -8.20
CA PHE A 126 14.13 12.14 -7.52
C PHE A 126 14.35 12.44 -6.05
N THR A 127 15.12 11.63 -5.33
CA THR A 127 15.53 11.96 -3.96
C THR A 127 16.40 13.22 -3.94
N LYS A 128 17.20 13.40 -5.01
CA LYS A 128 17.99 14.61 -5.25
C LYS A 128 17.10 15.79 -5.68
N ALA A 129 16.15 15.58 -6.58
CA ALA A 129 15.19 16.58 -7.01
C ALA A 129 14.25 17.00 -5.89
N ILE A 130 13.76 16.11 -5.01
CA ILE A 130 13.02 16.48 -3.80
C ILE A 130 13.90 17.31 -2.85
N LYS A 131 15.19 17.01 -2.70
CA LYS A 131 16.11 17.87 -1.95
C LYS A 131 16.33 19.25 -2.60
N GLU A 132 16.17 19.36 -3.91
CA GLU A 132 16.48 20.56 -4.71
C GLU A 132 15.22 21.39 -5.11
N SER A 133 14.05 20.76 -5.25
CA SER A 133 12.77 21.28 -5.74
C SER A 133 11.70 21.34 -4.67
N SER A 134 11.90 20.68 -3.51
CA SER A 134 11.15 21.04 -2.31
C SER A 134 11.66 22.40 -1.87
N THR A 135 10.97 23.40 -2.39
CA THR A 135 11.08 24.80 -2.02
C THR A 135 11.33 24.88 -0.50
N VAL A 136 12.35 25.68 -0.16
CA VAL A 136 12.67 26.35 1.12
C VAL A 136 11.76 26.08 2.33
N PHE A 137 10.45 25.99 2.12
CA PHE A 137 9.40 25.58 3.04
C PHE A 137 9.56 24.23 3.77
N LEU A 138 10.00 23.14 3.13
CA LEU A 138 10.19 21.87 3.87
C LEU A 138 11.37 21.94 4.85
N LYS A 139 12.39 22.76 4.58
CA LYS A 139 13.58 22.85 5.45
C LYS A 139 13.30 23.46 6.83
N ASP A 140 12.22 24.24 6.96
CA ASP A 140 11.83 24.94 8.20
C ASP A 140 10.78 24.18 9.04
N LEU A 141 10.18 23.11 8.51
CA LEU A 141 9.32 22.25 9.31
C LEU A 141 10.20 21.45 10.26
N GLN A 142 10.16 21.74 11.56
CA GLN A 142 10.79 20.88 12.57
C GLN A 142 10.20 19.48 12.46
N PHE A 143 10.93 18.61 11.77
CA PHE A 143 10.55 17.25 11.54
C PHE A 143 10.60 16.46 12.85
N PRO A 144 9.63 15.59 13.14
CA PRO A 144 9.82 14.63 14.20
C PRO A 144 10.97 13.68 13.81
N ASN A 145 12.02 13.63 14.62
CA ASN A 145 13.16 12.71 14.45
C ASN A 145 12.76 11.22 14.63
N GLN A 146 11.48 10.96 14.91
CA GLN A 146 10.93 9.68 15.29
C GLN A 146 9.51 9.50 14.72
N LEU A 147 9.26 8.36 14.08
CA LEU A 147 7.96 7.93 13.62
C LEU A 147 7.61 6.59 14.25
N THR A 148 6.59 6.55 15.11
CA THR A 148 6.15 5.35 15.81
C THR A 148 4.78 4.88 15.32
N TYR A 149 4.69 3.59 15.01
CA TYR A 149 3.47 2.92 14.57
C TYR A 149 3.15 1.79 15.55
N ASN A 150 2.03 1.92 16.25
CA ASN A 150 1.51 0.83 17.06
C ASN A 150 0.98 -0.31 16.17
N LYS A 151 0.82 -1.50 16.77
CA LYS A 151 0.37 -2.72 16.10
C LYS A 151 -0.90 -2.52 15.26
N ASP A 152 -1.91 -1.85 15.79
CA ASP A 152 -3.17 -1.61 15.08
C ASP A 152 -2.99 -0.74 13.83
N SER A 153 -2.15 0.29 13.93
CA SER A 153 -1.82 1.17 12.81
C SER A 153 -1.04 0.42 11.74
N LEU A 154 -0.06 -0.40 12.15
CA LEU A 154 0.70 -1.25 11.24
C LEU A 154 -0.20 -2.23 10.50
N LYS A 155 -1.06 -2.96 11.24
CA LYS A 155 -2.03 -3.89 10.66
C LYS A 155 -2.90 -3.22 9.60
N LYS A 156 -3.47 -2.05 9.89
CA LYS A 156 -4.30 -1.32 8.91
C LYS A 156 -3.53 -0.96 7.64
N ILE A 157 -2.28 -0.52 7.78
CA ILE A 157 -1.42 -0.17 6.63
C ILE A 157 -1.09 -1.43 5.82
N PHE A 158 -0.73 -2.52 6.49
CA PHE A 158 -0.37 -3.77 5.84
C PHE A 158 -1.56 -4.45 5.19
N ILE A 159 -2.75 -4.43 5.81
CA ILE A 159 -4.00 -4.90 5.19
C ILE A 159 -4.22 -4.17 3.87
N PHE A 160 -4.12 -2.83 3.87
CA PHE A 160 -4.27 -2.05 2.64
C PHE A 160 -3.25 -2.44 1.58
N ARG A 161 -1.98 -2.62 1.94
CA ARG A 161 -0.93 -3.07 1.01
C ARG A 161 -1.21 -4.46 0.44
N MET A 162 -1.64 -5.42 1.27
CA MET A 162 -1.92 -6.79 0.84
C MET A 162 -3.10 -6.85 -0.15
N VAL A 163 -4.20 -6.15 0.13
CA VAL A 163 -5.43 -6.20 -0.69
C VAL A 163 -5.40 -5.33 -1.95
N THR A 164 -4.28 -4.65 -2.21
CA THR A 164 -4.09 -3.79 -3.39
C THR A 164 -3.03 -4.32 -4.36
N GLN A 165 -2.38 -5.45 -4.04
CA GLN A 165 -1.29 -6.02 -4.82
C GLN A 165 -1.75 -7.16 -5.74
N ASP A 166 -2.51 -6.79 -6.78
CA ASP A 166 -2.90 -7.74 -7.82
C ASP A 166 -1.67 -8.33 -8.53
N ARG A 167 -1.65 -9.66 -8.70
CA ARG A 167 -0.59 -10.40 -9.41
C ARG A 167 -1.11 -10.83 -10.77
N CYS A 168 -0.70 -10.10 -11.81
CA CYS A 168 -1.15 -10.28 -13.20
C CYS A 168 -0.03 -10.81 -14.09
N TYR A 169 0.54 -11.96 -13.76
CA TYR A 169 1.62 -12.58 -14.52
C TYR A 169 1.41 -14.09 -14.64
N GLY A 170 2.13 -14.74 -15.55
CA GLY A 170 2.06 -16.19 -15.73
C GLY A 170 0.72 -16.68 -16.27
N LYS A 171 0.38 -17.93 -15.99
CA LYS A 171 -0.86 -18.58 -16.48
C LYS A 171 -2.06 -18.41 -15.54
N VAL A 172 -1.79 -18.08 -14.28
CA VAL A 172 -2.78 -17.89 -13.22
C VAL A 172 -2.53 -16.53 -12.56
N TYR A 173 -3.53 -15.67 -12.59
CA TYR A 173 -3.53 -14.39 -11.89
C TYR A 173 -4.08 -14.55 -10.48
N PHE A 174 -3.52 -13.78 -9.56
CA PHE A 174 -4.05 -13.62 -8.20
C PHE A 174 -4.53 -12.17 -8.04
N LEU A 175 -5.78 -11.95 -8.47
CA LEU A 175 -6.43 -10.63 -8.50
C LEU A 175 -7.10 -10.33 -7.17
N ILE A 176 -6.30 -10.13 -6.12
CA ILE A 176 -6.78 -9.95 -4.74
C ILE A 176 -7.83 -8.84 -4.60
N SER A 177 -7.75 -7.76 -5.39
CA SER A 177 -8.73 -6.68 -5.35
C SER A 177 -10.09 -7.11 -5.90
N PHE A 178 -10.11 -7.94 -6.95
CA PHE A 178 -11.33 -8.56 -7.49
C PHE A 178 -11.89 -9.58 -6.51
N LEU A 179 -11.03 -10.45 -5.94
CA LEU A 179 -11.45 -11.46 -4.97
C LEU A 179 -12.10 -10.79 -3.75
N LYS A 180 -11.49 -9.73 -3.20
CA LYS A 180 -12.09 -8.96 -2.11
C LYS A 180 -13.53 -8.55 -2.42
N LYS A 181 -13.79 -7.97 -3.60
CA LYS A 181 -15.12 -7.52 -4.00
C LYS A 181 -16.11 -8.67 -4.07
N LEU A 182 -15.70 -9.83 -4.60
CA LEU A 182 -16.53 -11.04 -4.65
C LEU A 182 -16.86 -11.56 -3.25
N PHE A 183 -15.86 -11.72 -2.39
CA PHE A 183 -16.04 -12.21 -1.01
C PHE A 183 -16.85 -11.24 -0.16
N TYR A 184 -16.83 -9.95 -0.46
CA TYR A 184 -17.58 -8.93 0.29
C TYR A 184 -19.08 -8.87 -0.08
N LYS A 185 -19.56 -9.71 -1.01
CA LYS A 185 -20.98 -9.81 -1.34
C LYS A 185 -21.83 -10.40 -0.19
N ASP A 186 -21.23 -11.13 0.75
CA ASP A 186 -21.89 -11.61 1.97
C ASP A 186 -20.97 -11.56 3.21
N GLN A 187 -21.56 -11.59 4.40
CA GLN A 187 -20.81 -11.41 5.65
C GLN A 187 -19.91 -12.61 6.01
N ILE A 188 -20.31 -13.83 5.68
CA ILE A 188 -19.57 -15.05 6.01
C ILE A 188 -18.30 -15.13 5.15
N SER A 189 -18.44 -14.88 3.85
CA SER A 189 -17.31 -14.84 2.92
C SER A 189 -16.39 -13.66 3.21
N ARG A 190 -16.95 -12.48 3.54
CA ARG A 190 -16.15 -11.34 4.00
C ARG A 190 -15.29 -11.70 5.21
N LYS A 191 -15.87 -12.35 6.22
CA LYS A 191 -15.13 -12.75 7.42
C LYS A 191 -13.97 -13.68 7.07
N PHE A 192 -14.20 -14.67 6.21
CA PHE A 192 -13.11 -15.55 5.74
C PHE A 192 -11.97 -14.74 5.10
N PHE A 193 -12.30 -13.81 4.19
CA PHE A 193 -11.29 -13.02 3.49
C PHE A 193 -10.51 -12.10 4.44
N ASP A 194 -11.20 -11.45 5.37
CA ASP A 194 -10.58 -10.59 6.38
C ASP A 194 -9.65 -11.42 7.30
N ASP A 195 -10.10 -12.58 7.78
CA ASP A 195 -9.32 -13.51 8.60
C ASP A 195 -8.10 -14.06 7.81
N TYR A 196 -8.26 -14.36 6.51
CA TYR A 196 -7.19 -14.82 5.62
C TYR A 196 -6.05 -13.78 5.52
N ILE A 197 -6.40 -12.52 5.25
CA ILE A 197 -5.41 -11.43 5.15
C ILE A 197 -4.77 -11.14 6.51
N GLU A 198 -5.57 -11.11 7.58
CA GLU A 198 -5.05 -10.88 8.93
C GLU A 198 -4.07 -11.98 9.36
N ASN A 199 -4.36 -13.24 9.06
CA ASN A 199 -3.46 -14.35 9.36
C ASN A 199 -2.12 -14.22 8.61
N GLN A 200 -2.12 -13.84 7.33
CA GLN A 200 -0.87 -13.59 6.61
C GLN A 200 -0.06 -12.46 7.26
N ILE A 201 -0.72 -11.37 7.64
CA ILE A 201 -0.07 -10.22 8.27
C ILE A 201 0.50 -10.57 9.64
N ASN A 202 -0.24 -11.29 10.47
CA ASN A 202 0.21 -11.72 11.79
C ASN A 202 1.45 -12.60 11.72
N ASN A 203 1.59 -13.39 10.65
CA ASN A 203 2.69 -14.33 10.44
C ASN A 203 3.85 -13.75 9.60
N ILE A 204 3.84 -12.45 9.27
CA ILE A 204 4.99 -11.82 8.58
C ILE A 204 6.23 -11.96 9.47
N GLN A 205 7.28 -12.57 8.93
CA GLN A 205 8.56 -12.74 9.60
C GLN A 205 9.32 -11.41 9.70
N LEU A 206 9.88 -11.16 10.89
CA LEU A 206 10.72 -10.02 11.21
C LEU A 206 12.08 -10.54 11.66
N HIS A 207 13.14 -10.15 10.96
CA HIS A 207 14.50 -10.52 11.35
C HIS A 207 15.07 -9.48 12.31
N THR A 208 15.50 -9.91 13.49
CA THR A 208 16.01 -8.99 14.51
C THR A 208 17.39 -9.41 15.00
N ASN A 209 18.05 -8.54 15.76
CA ASN A 209 19.28 -8.89 16.47
C ASN A 209 19.10 -10.01 17.52
N LYS A 210 17.87 -10.43 17.83
CA LYS A 210 17.56 -11.54 18.75
C LYS A 210 17.06 -12.79 18.02
N GLY A 211 17.12 -12.82 16.69
CA GLY A 211 16.56 -13.89 15.85
C GLY A 211 15.29 -13.46 15.11
N THR A 212 14.63 -14.43 14.50
CA THR A 212 13.39 -14.21 13.75
C THR A 212 12.19 -14.29 14.68
N ILE A 213 11.29 -13.31 14.59
CA ILE A 213 9.99 -13.26 15.26
C ILE A 213 8.89 -13.01 14.22
N ILE A 214 7.62 -13.00 14.62
CA ILE A 214 6.51 -12.62 13.73
C ILE A 214 5.89 -11.27 14.12
N LEU A 215 5.20 -10.63 13.18
CA LEU A 215 4.53 -9.34 13.42
C LEU A 215 3.51 -9.41 14.57
N ASN A 216 2.93 -10.57 14.85
CA ASN A 216 2.03 -10.71 15.99
C ASN A 216 2.72 -10.46 17.35
N ASP A 217 4.05 -10.60 17.41
CA ASP A 217 4.83 -10.51 18.65
C ASP A 217 5.28 -9.09 19.00
N ILE A 218 4.93 -8.09 18.18
CA ILE A 218 5.31 -6.69 18.39
C ILE A 218 4.15 -5.83 18.89
N LYS A 219 4.48 -4.83 19.71
CA LYS A 219 3.60 -3.72 20.13
C LYS A 219 3.70 -2.54 19.19
N GLU A 220 4.91 -2.20 18.76
CA GLU A 220 5.18 -1.04 17.91
C GLU A 220 6.45 -1.20 17.08
N LEU A 221 6.48 -0.44 15.98
CA LEU A 221 7.57 -0.24 15.04
C LEU A 221 7.91 1.25 15.09
N THR A 222 9.16 1.57 15.36
CA THR A 222 9.64 2.94 15.44
C THR A 222 10.82 3.17 14.50
N ILE A 223 10.71 4.20 13.68
CA ILE A 223 11.76 4.68 12.77
C ILE A 223 12.36 5.93 13.39
N GLU A 224 13.66 5.89 13.69
CA GLU A 224 14.39 6.98 14.35
C GLU A 224 15.56 7.44 13.49
N THR A 225 15.73 8.75 13.39
CA THR A 225 16.95 9.38 12.84
C THR A 225 17.70 10.05 13.97
N ASP A 226 18.94 9.65 14.19
CA ASP A 226 19.77 10.24 15.24
C ASP A 226 20.38 11.58 14.82
N SER A 227 21.09 12.24 15.76
CA SER A 227 21.77 13.51 15.51
C SER A 227 22.87 13.42 14.45
N SER A 228 23.37 12.22 14.14
CA SER A 228 24.34 11.96 13.07
C SER A 228 23.68 11.64 11.72
N GLN A 229 22.35 11.80 11.60
CA GLN A 229 21.55 11.47 10.42
C GLN A 229 21.53 9.96 10.09
N LYS A 230 21.89 9.11 11.04
CA LYS A 230 21.77 7.66 10.88
C LYS A 230 20.36 7.22 11.23
N VAL A 231 19.77 6.42 10.35
CA VAL A 231 18.42 5.91 10.53
C VAL A 231 18.46 4.50 11.11
N SER A 232 17.54 4.20 12.02
CA SER A 232 17.33 2.86 12.54
C SER A 232 15.85 2.55 12.65
N VAL A 233 15.51 1.29 12.42
CA VAL A 233 14.16 0.78 12.67
C VAL A 233 14.22 -0.15 13.87
N THR A 234 13.44 0.19 14.89
CA THR A 234 13.36 -0.58 16.14
C THR A 234 11.95 -1.08 16.40
N LEU A 235 11.86 -2.18 17.12
CA LEU A 235 10.62 -2.84 17.52
C LEU A 235 10.55 -2.84 19.04
N ILE A 236 9.36 -2.58 19.58
CA ILE A 236 9.04 -2.96 20.95
C ILE A 236 8.18 -4.22 20.89
N LEU A 237 8.64 -5.27 21.56
CA LEU A 237 7.98 -6.57 21.60
C LEU A 237 6.87 -6.60 22.65
N ASN A 238 6.03 -7.64 22.63
CA ASN A 238 4.94 -7.81 23.60
C ASN A 238 5.43 -7.87 25.06
N ASP A 239 6.65 -8.36 25.29
CA ASP A 239 7.32 -8.37 26.61
C ASP A 239 7.94 -7.01 27.00
N ASN A 240 7.71 -5.96 26.21
CA ASN A 240 8.32 -4.61 26.31
C ASN A 240 9.83 -4.55 26.03
N SER A 241 10.45 -5.65 25.57
CA SER A 241 11.84 -5.61 25.17
C SER A 241 12.01 -4.89 23.83
N ARG A 242 13.14 -4.20 23.66
CA ARG A 242 13.50 -3.50 22.41
C ARG A 242 14.38 -4.40 21.54
N SER A 243 14.13 -4.37 20.23
CA SER A 243 14.92 -5.08 19.21
C SER A 243 15.16 -4.17 18.00
N ILE A 244 16.26 -4.38 17.29
CA ILE A 244 16.55 -3.69 16.02
C ILE A 244 16.07 -4.58 14.89
N LEU A 245 15.39 -4.00 13.89
CA LEU A 245 14.90 -4.71 12.71
C LEU A 245 15.99 -4.74 11.63
N TYR A 246 16.15 -5.91 11.03
CA TYR A 246 17.12 -6.21 9.98
C TYR A 246 16.41 -6.68 8.72
N THR A 247 17.11 -6.52 7.61
CA THR A 247 16.78 -7.02 6.29
C THR A 247 17.64 -8.24 6.01
N LYS A 248 17.01 -9.39 5.73
CA LYS A 248 17.72 -10.62 5.37
C LYS A 248 18.15 -10.57 3.90
N MET A 249 19.43 -10.83 3.67
CA MET A 249 20.06 -10.78 2.35
C MET A 249 20.14 -12.20 1.77
N GLY A 250 19.13 -12.59 1.00
CA GLY A 250 19.08 -13.91 0.34
C GLY A 250 18.81 -15.10 1.27
N MET A 251 19.24 -16.29 0.85
CA MET A 251 18.95 -17.56 1.56
C MET A 251 19.88 -17.82 2.76
N GLY A 252 20.96 -17.05 2.91
CA GLY A 252 21.94 -17.21 4.00
C GLY A 252 21.55 -16.48 5.30
N ASN A 253 22.50 -16.41 6.23
CA ASN A 253 22.36 -15.69 7.51
C ASN A 253 22.79 -14.22 7.41
N GLU A 254 23.14 -13.74 6.22
CA GLU A 254 23.52 -12.34 6.02
C GLU A 254 22.32 -11.43 6.27
N GLN A 255 22.53 -10.42 7.11
CA GLN A 255 21.51 -9.45 7.47
C GLN A 255 22.11 -8.06 7.56
N LEU A 256 21.36 -7.05 7.14
CA LEU A 256 21.73 -5.64 7.26
C LEU A 256 20.71 -4.92 8.13
N PRO A 257 21.12 -4.01 9.04
CA PRO A 257 20.18 -3.17 9.75
C PRO A 257 19.28 -2.43 8.76
N MET A 258 17.98 -2.42 9.03
CA MET A 258 17.03 -1.74 8.16
C MET A 258 17.25 -0.22 8.23
N ASN A 259 17.45 0.42 7.08
CA ASN A 259 17.89 1.81 6.98
C ASN A 259 16.92 2.61 6.09
N THR A 260 15.73 2.84 6.64
CA THR A 260 14.65 3.53 5.93
C THR A 260 14.06 4.64 6.78
N LEU A 261 13.80 5.78 6.13
CA LEU A 261 13.18 6.97 6.74
C LEU A 261 11.66 6.84 6.91
N ALA A 262 11.01 5.83 6.32
CA ALA A 262 9.55 5.70 6.35
C ALA A 262 9.07 4.25 6.20
N LEU A 263 7.91 3.96 6.77
CA LEU A 263 7.29 2.63 6.73
C LEU A 263 6.99 2.16 5.30
N ARG A 264 6.84 3.06 4.33
CA ARG A 264 6.61 2.72 2.90
C ARG A 264 7.81 2.11 2.19
N PHE A 265 9.02 2.40 2.64
CA PHE A 265 10.21 1.70 2.12
C PHE A 265 10.51 0.43 2.90
N ILE A 266 9.59 -0.03 3.76
CA ILE A 266 9.59 -1.39 4.29
C ILE A 266 8.64 -2.21 3.42
N ALA A 267 9.21 -3.09 2.60
CA ALA A 267 8.47 -4.00 1.75
C ALA A 267 7.91 -5.17 2.56
N ILE A 268 6.69 -5.61 2.20
CA ILE A 268 6.18 -6.94 2.53
C ILE A 268 6.57 -7.82 1.35
N ASP A 269 7.56 -8.68 1.56
CA ASP A 269 8.12 -9.51 0.50
C ASP A 269 7.74 -10.97 0.72
N HIS A 270 7.64 -11.73 -0.38
CA HIS A 270 7.48 -13.18 -0.30
C HIS A 270 8.87 -13.80 -0.25
N ILE A 271 9.13 -14.66 0.74
CA ILE A 271 10.39 -15.40 0.84
C ILE A 271 10.54 -16.24 -0.44
N PHE A 272 9.50 -17.02 -0.75
CA PHE A 272 9.37 -17.72 -2.03
C PHE A 272 8.48 -16.92 -3.00
N PRO A 273 8.96 -16.57 -4.21
CA PRO A 273 8.22 -15.69 -5.12
C PRO A 273 6.81 -16.19 -5.46
N MET A 274 5.81 -15.32 -5.28
CA MET A 274 4.40 -15.61 -5.60
C MET A 274 4.18 -16.03 -7.06
N LYS A 275 5.02 -15.57 -8.00
CA LYS A 275 5.01 -16.03 -9.39
C LYS A 275 5.24 -17.54 -9.51
N LEU A 276 6.28 -18.04 -8.85
CA LEU A 276 6.61 -19.45 -8.88
C LEU A 276 5.54 -20.29 -8.19
N ILE A 277 4.99 -19.82 -7.05
CA ILE A 277 3.86 -20.48 -6.38
C ILE A 277 2.69 -20.69 -7.37
N LEU A 278 2.27 -19.63 -8.05
CA LEU A 278 1.13 -19.69 -8.98
C LEU A 278 1.41 -20.55 -10.22
N GLU A 279 2.66 -20.60 -10.69
CA GLU A 279 3.07 -21.41 -11.84
C GLU A 279 3.17 -22.90 -11.48
N GLU A 280 3.82 -23.24 -10.36
CA GLU A 280 3.99 -24.62 -9.90
C GLU A 280 2.66 -25.23 -9.43
N GLN A 281 1.77 -24.41 -8.87
CA GLN A 281 0.48 -24.86 -8.37
C GLN A 281 -0.66 -24.71 -9.40
N GLU A 282 -0.37 -24.40 -10.67
CA GLU A 282 -1.38 -24.16 -11.72
C GLU A 282 -2.49 -25.24 -11.76
N ALA A 283 -2.12 -26.51 -11.64
CA ALA A 283 -3.04 -27.64 -11.71
C ALA A 283 -4.04 -27.69 -10.53
N ASN A 284 -3.67 -27.11 -9.39
CA ASN A 284 -4.49 -27.05 -8.17
C ASN A 284 -5.31 -25.76 -8.06
N LEU A 285 -5.25 -24.89 -9.08
CA LEU A 285 -5.92 -23.57 -9.08
C LEU A 285 -6.90 -23.40 -10.27
N PRO A 286 -7.80 -24.36 -10.55
CA PRO A 286 -8.65 -24.34 -11.74
C PRO A 286 -9.61 -23.13 -11.82
N LEU A 287 -10.14 -22.64 -10.70
CA LEU A 287 -11.05 -21.49 -10.68
C LEU A 287 -10.32 -20.17 -10.85
N LEU A 288 -9.16 -19.98 -10.21
CA LEU A 288 -8.29 -18.83 -10.50
C LEU A 288 -7.79 -18.84 -11.95
N LYS A 289 -7.52 -20.01 -12.53
CA LYS A 289 -7.21 -20.16 -13.95
C LYS A 289 -8.38 -19.73 -14.84
N ARG A 290 -9.62 -20.12 -14.49
CA ARG A 290 -10.84 -19.66 -15.18
C ARG A 290 -10.99 -18.13 -15.09
N ILE A 291 -10.80 -17.54 -13.91
CA ILE A 291 -10.79 -16.08 -13.71
C ILE A 291 -9.76 -15.42 -14.64
N THR A 292 -8.54 -15.96 -14.69
CA THR A 292 -7.45 -15.44 -15.53
C THR A 292 -7.82 -15.43 -17.00
N GLN A 293 -8.37 -16.54 -17.51
CA GLN A 293 -8.82 -16.66 -18.89
C GLN A 293 -9.95 -15.67 -19.20
N THR A 294 -10.94 -15.55 -18.32
CA THR A 294 -12.04 -14.60 -18.46
C THR A 294 -11.50 -13.16 -18.52
N PHE A 295 -10.61 -12.76 -17.60
CA PHE A 295 -10.01 -11.42 -17.60
C PHE A 295 -9.25 -11.13 -18.90
N ARG A 296 -8.51 -12.11 -19.43
CA ARG A 296 -7.77 -11.96 -20.70
C ARG A 296 -8.69 -11.73 -21.89
N LEU A 297 -9.76 -12.52 -21.98
CA LEU A 297 -10.76 -12.42 -23.05
C LEU A 297 -11.54 -11.11 -22.98
N PHE A 298 -11.81 -10.61 -21.77
CA PHE A 298 -12.81 -9.58 -21.55
C PHE A 298 -12.55 -8.23 -22.24
N LYS A 299 -11.32 -7.93 -22.68
CA LYS A 299 -11.00 -6.81 -23.60
C LYS A 299 -9.76 -7.06 -24.48
N GLY A 300 -9.53 -8.31 -24.89
CA GLY A 300 -8.40 -8.67 -25.74
C GLY A 300 -7.03 -8.36 -25.13
N ILE A 301 -6.88 -8.59 -23.82
CA ILE A 301 -5.59 -8.41 -23.14
C ILE A 301 -4.63 -9.45 -23.69
N LYS A 302 -3.52 -9.01 -24.29
CA LYS A 302 -2.51 -9.94 -24.80
C LYS A 302 -1.87 -10.70 -23.64
N ALA A 303 -1.43 -11.94 -23.87
CA ALA A 303 -0.91 -12.84 -22.83
C ALA A 303 0.19 -12.22 -21.94
N ASN A 304 0.93 -11.24 -22.48
CA ASN A 304 2.07 -10.57 -21.83
C ASN A 304 1.84 -9.05 -21.62
N GLU A 305 0.62 -8.54 -21.81
CA GLU A 305 0.31 -7.14 -21.58
C GLU A 305 0.20 -6.88 -20.06
N ARG A 306 1.00 -5.94 -19.54
CA ARG A 306 0.86 -5.45 -18.16
C ARG A 306 -0.51 -4.78 -18.02
N ILE A 307 -1.34 -5.30 -17.10
CA ILE A 307 -2.71 -4.79 -16.88
C ILE A 307 -2.69 -3.69 -15.81
N LYS A 308 -3.08 -2.47 -16.18
CA LYS A 308 -3.21 -1.35 -15.22
C LYS A 308 -4.31 -1.64 -14.19
N SER A 309 -4.11 -1.26 -12.93
CA SER A 309 -5.09 -1.49 -11.84
C SER A 309 -6.49 -0.96 -12.16
N LYS A 310 -6.60 0.23 -12.79
CA LYS A 310 -7.89 0.78 -13.24
C LYS A 310 -8.63 -0.15 -14.21
N LYS A 311 -7.89 -0.81 -15.11
CA LYS A 311 -8.44 -1.79 -16.07
C LYS A 311 -8.88 -3.06 -15.34
N ILE A 312 -8.10 -3.56 -14.37
CA ILE A 312 -8.48 -4.70 -13.51
C ILE A 312 -9.81 -4.42 -12.80
N LYS A 313 -9.95 -3.24 -12.16
CA LYS A 313 -11.18 -2.87 -11.46
C LYS A 313 -12.39 -2.77 -12.39
N ALA A 314 -12.22 -2.12 -13.54
CA ALA A 314 -13.31 -1.97 -14.50
C ALA A 314 -13.82 -3.32 -15.01
N ILE A 315 -12.90 -4.22 -15.38
CA ILE A 315 -13.22 -5.59 -15.80
C ILE A 315 -13.88 -6.35 -14.64
N GLY A 316 -13.27 -6.31 -13.45
CA GLY A 316 -13.76 -7.00 -12.27
C GLY A 316 -15.18 -6.59 -11.89
N ASN A 317 -15.49 -5.29 -11.86
CA ASN A 317 -16.84 -4.79 -11.60
C ASN A 317 -17.84 -5.36 -12.61
N GLN A 318 -17.53 -5.25 -13.91
CA GLN A 318 -18.43 -5.72 -14.96
C GLN A 318 -18.67 -7.24 -14.88
N LEU A 319 -17.65 -8.04 -14.56
CA LEU A 319 -17.78 -9.48 -14.35
C LEU A 319 -18.67 -9.84 -13.15
N LEU A 320 -18.62 -9.04 -12.07
CA LEU A 320 -19.48 -9.21 -10.90
C LEU A 320 -20.92 -8.77 -11.16
N ASP A 321 -21.11 -7.71 -11.95
CA ASP A 321 -22.43 -7.15 -12.31
C ASP A 321 -23.17 -8.04 -13.30
N THR A 322 -22.43 -8.68 -14.21
CA THR A 322 -22.95 -9.66 -15.18
C THR A 322 -23.05 -11.08 -14.61
N ASN A 323 -22.76 -11.26 -13.31
CA ASN A 323 -22.85 -12.53 -12.60
C ASN A 323 -21.99 -13.68 -13.17
N VAL A 324 -20.98 -13.36 -14.00
CA VAL A 324 -20.00 -14.34 -14.52
C VAL A 324 -19.26 -15.02 -13.38
N PHE A 325 -18.99 -14.27 -12.31
CA PHE A 325 -18.53 -14.79 -11.03
C PHE A 325 -19.44 -14.32 -9.90
N ASN A 326 -19.82 -15.23 -9.01
CA ASN A 326 -20.78 -14.98 -7.94
C ASN A 326 -20.50 -15.85 -6.70
N LEU A 327 -21.38 -15.78 -5.70
CA LEU A 327 -21.17 -16.45 -4.41
C LEU A 327 -21.04 -17.97 -4.51
N ASN A 328 -21.54 -18.61 -5.58
CA ASN A 328 -21.38 -20.04 -5.79
C ASN A 328 -19.92 -20.43 -6.09
N ASP A 329 -19.10 -19.49 -6.54
CA ASP A 329 -17.66 -19.70 -6.80
C ASP A 329 -16.82 -19.61 -5.51
N VAL A 330 -17.35 -19.01 -4.45
CA VAL A 330 -16.59 -18.71 -3.23
C VAL A 330 -16.07 -19.96 -2.51
N PRO A 331 -16.83 -21.07 -2.34
CA PRO A 331 -16.33 -22.26 -1.66
C PRO A 331 -15.02 -22.80 -2.27
N GLN A 332 -14.97 -22.93 -3.59
CA GLN A 332 -13.77 -23.38 -4.30
C GLN A 332 -12.64 -22.34 -4.22
N LEU A 333 -12.95 -21.04 -4.29
CA LEU A 333 -11.93 -20.00 -4.09
C LEU A 333 -11.32 -20.05 -2.68
N LYS A 334 -12.08 -20.40 -1.65
CA LYS A 334 -11.54 -20.60 -0.29
C LYS A 334 -10.52 -21.73 -0.27
N GLU A 335 -10.82 -22.86 -0.92
CA GLU A 335 -9.92 -23.99 -1.04
C GLU A 335 -8.63 -23.61 -1.78
N GLU A 336 -8.73 -22.97 -2.94
CA GLU A 336 -7.58 -22.53 -3.73
C GLU A 336 -6.74 -21.47 -2.99
N MET A 337 -7.37 -20.52 -2.30
CA MET A 337 -6.67 -19.52 -1.49
C MET A 337 -5.93 -20.15 -0.31
N ASN A 338 -6.54 -21.12 0.38
CA ASN A 338 -5.90 -21.85 1.47
C ASN A 338 -4.74 -22.73 0.97
N HIS A 339 -4.89 -23.34 -0.21
CA HIS A 339 -3.82 -24.08 -0.87
C HIS A 339 -2.63 -23.17 -1.19
N ILE A 340 -2.85 -22.00 -1.80
CA ILE A 340 -1.78 -21.02 -2.02
C ILE A 340 -1.12 -20.63 -0.68
N ASN A 341 -1.93 -20.42 0.36
CA ASN A 341 -1.44 -19.96 1.66
C ASN A 341 -0.49 -20.96 2.33
N SER A 342 -0.56 -22.26 2.04
CA SER A 342 0.41 -23.23 2.58
C SER A 342 1.83 -23.08 2.02
N PHE A 343 2.01 -22.28 0.96
CA PHE A 343 3.32 -21.99 0.35
C PHE A 343 3.78 -20.55 0.59
N ILE A 344 2.91 -19.68 1.13
CA ILE A 344 3.23 -18.28 1.36
C ILE A 344 3.98 -18.15 2.68
N GLU A 345 5.21 -17.66 2.59
CA GLU A 345 5.94 -17.09 3.70
C GLU A 345 6.28 -15.64 3.38
N LEU A 346 5.90 -14.73 4.28
CA LEU A 346 6.13 -13.30 4.14
C LEU A 346 7.21 -12.82 5.10
N GLN A 347 7.98 -11.82 4.68
CA GLN A 347 8.98 -11.15 5.51
C GLN A 347 8.92 -9.63 5.32
N LEU A 348 9.34 -8.87 6.33
CA LEU A 348 9.67 -7.45 6.13
C LEU A 348 11.09 -7.31 5.60
N MET A 349 11.24 -6.47 4.59
CA MET A 349 12.51 -6.24 3.91
C MET A 349 12.68 -4.74 3.63
N ASP A 350 13.90 -4.23 3.67
CA ASP A 350 14.19 -2.91 3.13
C ASP A 350 13.84 -2.87 1.64
N GLY A 351 13.11 -1.84 1.22
CA GLY A 351 12.59 -1.69 -0.12
C GLY A 351 13.68 -1.62 -1.18
N ALA A 352 14.82 -0.99 -0.88
CA ALA A 352 15.95 -0.93 -1.81
C ALA A 352 16.54 -2.33 -2.05
N GLU A 353 16.74 -3.08 -0.97
CA GLU A 353 17.27 -4.44 -1.04
C GLU A 353 16.28 -5.42 -1.70
N ASN A 354 14.98 -5.21 -1.49
CA ASN A 354 13.95 -5.98 -2.18
C ASN A 354 14.00 -5.80 -3.71
N LEU A 355 14.29 -4.59 -4.19
CA LEU A 355 14.45 -4.35 -5.64
C LEU A 355 15.69 -5.06 -6.18
N VAL A 356 16.81 -5.02 -5.44
CA VAL A 356 18.03 -5.77 -5.80
C VAL A 356 17.76 -7.27 -5.85
N LYS A 357 17.01 -7.82 -4.87
CA LYS A 357 16.57 -9.22 -4.85
C LYS A 357 15.80 -9.56 -6.12
N LYS A 358 14.78 -8.78 -6.49
CA LYS A 358 13.97 -9.01 -7.69
C LYS A 358 14.79 -9.01 -8.98
N ALA A 359 15.65 -8.02 -9.17
CA ALA A 359 16.51 -7.94 -10.35
C ALA A 359 17.45 -9.15 -10.50
N LYS A 360 17.92 -9.73 -9.37
CA LYS A 360 18.70 -10.98 -9.39
C LYS A 360 17.84 -12.18 -9.82
N PHE A 361 16.60 -12.27 -9.36
CA PHE A 361 15.69 -13.35 -9.76
C PHE A 361 15.34 -13.28 -11.26
N GLU A 362 15.05 -12.10 -11.79
CA GLU A 362 14.73 -11.92 -13.21
C GLU A 362 15.89 -12.35 -14.11
N LYS A 363 17.12 -11.94 -13.78
CA LYS A 363 18.33 -12.37 -14.50
C LYS A 363 18.56 -13.88 -14.45
N LEU A 364 18.23 -14.53 -13.32
CA LEU A 364 18.32 -15.99 -13.20
C LEU A 364 17.29 -16.71 -14.08
N GLU A 365 16.09 -16.15 -14.25
CA GLU A 365 15.07 -16.71 -15.14
C GLU A 365 15.41 -16.51 -16.63
N GLU A 366 15.95 -15.35 -17.01
CA GLU A 366 16.43 -15.11 -18.39
C GLU A 366 17.51 -16.12 -18.78
N ASN A 367 18.45 -16.41 -17.87
CA ASN A 367 19.50 -17.38 -18.10
C ASN A 367 18.98 -18.84 -18.18
N LYS A 368 17.92 -19.19 -17.44
CA LYS A 368 17.26 -20.51 -17.57
C LYS A 368 16.52 -20.65 -18.90
N SER A 369 16.01 -19.55 -19.44
CA SER A 369 15.28 -19.51 -20.71
C SER A 369 16.19 -19.63 -21.94
N LEU A 370 17.49 -19.36 -21.78
CA LEU A 370 18.53 -19.45 -22.82
C LEU A 370 19.22 -20.82 -22.89
N ILE A 371 18.87 -21.76 -22.00
CA ILE A 371 19.46 -23.12 -21.92
C ILE A 371 18.48 -24.19 -22.48
N ILE A 372 17.38 -23.79 -23.13
CA ILE A 372 16.44 -24.70 -23.81
C ILE A 372 16.59 -24.61 -25.32
#